data_AF-A0A646KCG9-F1
#
_entry.id   AF-A0A646KCG9-F1
#
_cell.length_a   1.000
_cell.length_b   1.000
_cell.length_c   1.000
_cell.angle_alpha   90.00
_cell.angle_beta   90.00
_cell.angle_gamma   90.00
#
_symmetry.space_group_name_H-M   'P 1'
#
loop_
_entity.id
_entity.type
_entity.pdbx_description
1 polymer ?
#
loop_
_entity_poly.entity_id
_entity_poly.type
_entity_poly.pdbx_seq_one_letter_code
_entity_poly.pdbx_strand_id
1 'polypeptide(L)'
;MRTAGSAGTCAMTDRSNASKETDVKAMPRLDQSDAARARGANLFLVATGTLSTAHLPFWLNWLSANRPRYKVTVGLTDSAEHFVSASALATMTGTPVVSNTWETASGRREPVHTRIAADYDGIIVFPASVAFLSGLASGAGTSPFFLAALGTAAPVVIAPSFPPGVAQNPIIADVLARLAGVPNYHLIEPQKGTSRSTGAETEVTAPLWDAIATFEAATTVAPDTETATATAPVNA
;
A
#
# COMPACT_ATOMS: atom_id res chain seq x y z
N MET A 1 78.25 10.37 -23.73
CA MET A 1 78.63 10.54 -22.32
C MET A 1 77.39 11.11 -21.60
N ARG A 2 76.88 10.40 -20.57
CA ARG A 2 75.77 10.76 -19.63
C ARG A 2 74.34 10.69 -20.22
N THR A 3 73.51 9.67 -19.95
CA THR A 3 72.76 9.19 -18.75
C THR A 3 71.41 9.88 -18.46
N ALA A 4 70.36 9.05 -18.53
CA ALA A 4 69.21 8.89 -17.61
C ALA A 4 68.10 9.97 -17.46
N GLY A 5 66.86 9.56 -17.82
CA GLY A 5 65.73 9.39 -16.88
C GLY A 5 64.77 10.56 -16.62
N SER A 6 63.48 10.39 -16.93
CA SER A 6 62.40 10.29 -15.92
C SER A 6 61.03 10.11 -16.59
N ALA A 7 60.23 9.19 -16.04
CA ALA A 7 58.84 8.95 -16.38
C ALA A 7 57.94 10.14 -15.97
N GLY A 8 57.00 10.53 -16.84
CA GLY A 8 55.95 11.50 -16.57
C GLY A 8 54.60 10.79 -16.45
N THR A 9 53.99 10.92 -15.28
CA THR A 9 52.79 10.22 -14.80
C THR A 9 51.51 11.01 -15.09
N CYS A 10 50.43 10.28 -15.40
CA CYS A 10 49.00 10.52 -15.12
C CYS A 10 48.36 11.92 -15.32
N ALA A 11 47.31 11.94 -16.16
CA ALA A 11 46.09 12.71 -15.88
C ALA A 11 44.87 11.99 -16.48
N MET A 12 44.44 10.89 -15.85
CA MET A 12 43.06 10.44 -15.99
C MET A 12 42.19 11.43 -15.22
N THR A 13 41.40 12.22 -15.94
CA THR A 13 40.35 13.05 -15.35
C THR A 13 39.29 12.14 -14.73
N ASP A 14 39.35 12.08 -13.40
CA ASP A 14 38.34 11.55 -12.50
C ASP A 14 37.03 12.33 -12.68
N ARG A 15 36.07 11.75 -13.43
CA ARG A 15 34.68 12.21 -13.42
C ARG A 15 34.04 11.69 -12.14
N SER A 16 34.35 12.40 -11.06
CA SER A 16 33.67 12.28 -9.78
C SER A 16 32.18 12.63 -9.94
N ASN A 17 31.38 11.64 -9.58
CA ASN A 17 30.24 11.72 -8.66
C ASN A 17 29.28 12.91 -8.80
N ALA A 18 28.11 12.64 -9.38
CA ALA A 18 26.87 13.36 -9.08
C ALA A 18 25.68 12.39 -9.22
N SER A 19 25.68 11.30 -8.45
CA SER A 19 24.43 10.63 -8.12
C SER A 19 23.62 11.61 -7.26
N LYS A 20 22.54 12.15 -7.84
CA LYS A 20 21.54 12.89 -7.08
C LYS A 20 21.01 11.96 -6.00
N GLU A 21 21.44 12.21 -4.77
CA GLU A 21 20.80 11.69 -3.57
C GLU A 21 19.42 12.32 -3.53
N THR A 22 18.42 11.59 -4.04
CA THR A 22 17.02 11.99 -3.88
C THR A 22 16.73 11.94 -2.39
N ASP A 23 16.27 13.06 -1.85
CA ASP A 23 15.80 13.19 -0.46
C ASP A 23 14.70 12.14 -0.21
N VAL A 24 15.10 10.94 0.22
CA VAL A 24 14.16 9.88 0.57
C VAL A 24 13.55 10.29 1.90
N LYS A 25 12.30 10.77 1.87
CA LYS A 25 11.54 11.10 3.07
C LYS A 25 11.57 9.90 4.02
N ALA A 26 12.20 10.06 5.18
CA ALA A 26 12.33 8.99 6.16
C ALA A 26 10.94 8.43 6.51
N MET A 27 10.78 7.11 6.37
CA MET A 27 9.53 6.44 6.63
C MET A 27 9.18 6.52 8.13
N PRO A 28 7.94 6.87 8.50
CA PRO A 28 7.56 6.99 9.90
C PRO A 28 7.68 5.63 10.59
N ARG A 29 8.19 5.64 11.82
CA ARG A 29 8.28 4.42 12.65
C ARG A 29 6.96 4.20 13.36
N LEU A 30 6.51 2.95 13.46
CA LEU A 30 5.30 2.59 14.20
C LEU A 30 5.44 3.01 15.68
N ASP A 31 4.53 3.87 16.13
CA ASP A 31 4.41 4.24 17.54
C ASP A 31 3.84 3.06 18.34
N GLN A 32 4.59 2.63 19.35
CA GLN A 32 4.24 1.50 20.22
C GLN A 32 3.67 1.93 21.58
N SER A 33 3.50 3.25 21.81
CA SER A 33 2.94 3.77 23.05
C SER A 33 1.52 3.29 23.31
N ASP A 34 1.13 3.20 24.58
CA ASP A 34 -0.24 2.83 24.96
C ASP A 34 -1.27 3.83 24.41
N ALA A 35 -0.88 5.11 24.31
CA ALA A 35 -1.70 6.15 23.68
C ALA A 35 -1.96 5.84 22.20
N ALA A 36 -0.95 5.41 21.44
CA ALA A 36 -1.13 5.00 20.06
C ALA A 36 -1.99 3.75 19.92
N ARG A 37 -1.80 2.76 20.80
CA ARG A 37 -2.60 1.53 20.84
C ARG A 37 -4.07 1.80 21.18
N ALA A 38 -4.34 2.86 21.93
CA ALA A 38 -5.68 3.28 22.33
C ALA A 38 -6.43 4.11 21.26
N ARG A 39 -5.78 4.53 20.17
CA ARG A 39 -6.46 5.22 19.07
C ARG A 39 -7.46 4.30 18.35
N GLY A 40 -8.60 4.86 17.97
CA GLY A 40 -9.56 4.22 17.07
C GLY A 40 -9.42 4.77 15.65
N ALA A 41 -9.66 3.91 14.65
CA ALA A 41 -9.76 4.29 13.24
C ALA A 41 -10.62 3.26 12.50
N ASN A 42 -11.36 3.71 11.48
CA ASN A 42 -12.06 2.86 10.53
C ASN A 42 -11.28 2.80 9.21
N LEU A 43 -10.73 1.65 8.87
CA LEU A 43 -9.85 1.46 7.72
C LEU A 43 -10.50 0.57 6.65
N PHE A 44 -10.37 0.99 5.40
CA PHE A 44 -10.65 0.13 4.25
C PHE A 44 -9.35 -0.43 3.69
N LEU A 45 -9.13 -1.74 3.85
CA LEU A 45 -7.93 -2.42 3.35
C LEU A 45 -8.24 -3.11 2.02
N VAL A 46 -7.64 -2.62 0.94
CA VAL A 46 -7.74 -3.23 -0.40
C VAL A 46 -6.59 -4.21 -0.59
N ALA A 47 -6.91 -5.49 -0.75
CA ALA A 47 -5.91 -6.50 -1.13
C ALA A 47 -6.02 -6.82 -2.62
N THR A 48 -4.87 -6.85 -3.30
CA THR A 48 -4.79 -7.07 -4.74
C THR A 48 -4.14 -8.43 -5.07
N GLY A 49 -4.15 -8.82 -6.35
CA GLY A 49 -3.60 -10.11 -6.80
C GLY A 49 -2.08 -10.19 -6.78
N THR A 50 -1.48 -10.36 -5.60
CA THR A 50 -0.05 -10.69 -5.44
C THR A 50 0.10 -11.86 -4.45
N LEU A 51 1.23 -12.59 -4.51
CA LEU A 51 1.46 -13.70 -3.58
C LEU A 51 1.47 -13.26 -2.11
N SER A 52 1.90 -12.02 -1.83
CA SER A 52 1.90 -11.45 -0.47
C SER A 52 0.50 -11.41 0.16
N THR A 53 -0.56 -11.40 -0.64
CA THR A 53 -1.95 -11.45 -0.17
C THR A 53 -2.25 -12.72 0.63
N ALA A 54 -1.55 -13.83 0.36
CA ALA A 54 -1.66 -15.06 1.15
C ALA A 54 -1.23 -14.87 2.62
N HIS A 55 -0.46 -13.83 2.93
CA HIS A 55 -0.04 -13.49 4.29
C HIS A 55 -0.98 -12.49 4.98
N LEU A 56 -2.03 -12.02 4.31
CA LEU A 56 -2.96 -11.05 4.88
C LEU A 56 -3.62 -11.52 6.19
N PRO A 57 -4.01 -12.80 6.37
CA PRO A 57 -4.48 -13.30 7.66
C PRO A 57 -3.50 -13.03 8.81
N PHE A 58 -2.23 -13.35 8.62
CA PHE A 58 -1.19 -13.07 9.62
C PHE A 58 -1.12 -11.58 9.97
N TRP A 59 -1.16 -10.73 8.95
CA TRP A 59 -1.10 -9.28 9.12
C TRP A 59 -2.31 -8.70 9.83
N LEU A 60 -3.51 -9.19 9.54
CA LEU A 60 -4.74 -8.76 10.23
C LEU A 60 -4.75 -9.20 11.69
N ASN A 61 -4.25 -10.40 12.01
CA ASN A 61 -4.07 -10.83 13.39
C ASN A 61 -3.04 -9.96 14.13
N TRP A 62 -1.93 -9.62 13.46
CA TRP A 62 -0.96 -8.69 14.03
C TRP A 62 -1.59 -7.31 14.27
N LEU A 63 -2.38 -6.81 13.33
CA LEU A 63 -3.02 -5.50 13.44
C LEU A 63 -4.02 -5.46 14.60
N SER A 64 -4.88 -6.47 14.75
CA SER A 64 -5.84 -6.52 15.86
C SER A 64 -5.14 -6.59 17.23
N ALA A 65 -4.00 -7.27 17.32
CA ALA A 65 -3.20 -7.34 18.54
C ALA A 65 -2.49 -6.01 18.89
N ASN A 66 -2.17 -5.18 17.89
CA ASN A 66 -1.41 -3.93 18.07
C ASN A 66 -2.28 -2.66 18.02
N ARG A 67 -3.46 -2.73 17.41
CA ARG A 67 -4.48 -1.68 17.28
C ARG A 67 -5.87 -2.26 17.52
N PRO A 68 -6.18 -2.67 18.77
CA PRO A 68 -7.43 -3.39 19.08
C PRO A 68 -8.70 -2.56 18.84
N ARG A 69 -8.59 -1.23 18.71
CA ARG A 69 -9.71 -0.33 18.42
C ARG A 69 -9.84 0.04 16.94
N TYR A 70 -8.97 -0.47 16.07
CA TYR A 70 -9.14 -0.28 14.63
C TYR A 70 -10.21 -1.22 14.11
N LYS A 71 -11.17 -0.66 13.39
CA LYS A 71 -12.15 -1.42 12.61
C LYS A 71 -11.60 -1.52 11.19
N VAL A 72 -11.49 -2.74 10.67
CA VAL A 72 -10.90 -2.97 9.34
C VAL A 72 -11.92 -3.69 8.49
N THR A 73 -12.33 -3.08 7.39
CA THR A 73 -13.08 -3.76 6.34
C THR A 73 -12.14 -4.08 5.19
N VAL A 74 -12.13 -5.34 4.74
CA VAL A 74 -11.26 -5.76 3.65
C VAL A 74 -12.04 -5.77 2.34
N GLY A 75 -11.45 -5.17 1.30
CA GLY A 75 -11.87 -5.32 -0.08
C GLY A 75 -10.93 -6.26 -0.83
N LEU A 76 -11.47 -7.29 -1.49
CA LEU A 76 -10.69 -8.18 -2.37
C LEU A 76 -10.94 -7.83 -3.83
N THR A 77 -9.87 -7.61 -4.59
CA THR A 77 -9.96 -7.66 -6.06
C THR A 77 -10.15 -9.10 -6.50
N ASP A 78 -10.75 -9.32 -7.68
CA ASP A 78 -10.98 -10.68 -8.23
C ASP A 78 -9.69 -11.52 -8.26
N SER A 79 -8.55 -10.92 -8.62
CA SER A 79 -7.25 -11.63 -8.62
C SER A 79 -6.70 -11.94 -7.22
N ALA A 80 -7.15 -11.22 -6.19
CA ALA A 80 -6.74 -11.44 -4.80
C ALA A 80 -7.42 -12.68 -4.20
N GLU A 81 -8.64 -13.00 -4.65
CA GLU A 81 -9.42 -14.16 -4.19
C GLU A 81 -8.73 -15.50 -4.47
N HIS A 82 -7.80 -15.54 -5.44
CA HIS A 82 -6.98 -16.72 -5.71
C HIS A 82 -5.94 -17.02 -4.62
N PHE A 83 -5.59 -16.03 -3.78
CA PHE A 83 -4.53 -16.16 -2.77
C PHE A 83 -5.07 -16.29 -1.34
N VAL A 84 -6.28 -15.80 -1.08
CA VAL A 84 -6.90 -15.84 0.25
C VAL A 84 -8.42 -15.86 0.11
N SER A 85 -9.11 -16.60 0.99
CA SER A 85 -10.56 -16.64 0.97
C SER A 85 -11.18 -15.45 1.69
N ALA A 86 -12.28 -14.93 1.13
CA ALA A 86 -13.10 -13.90 1.78
C ALA A 86 -13.60 -14.35 3.17
N SER A 87 -13.96 -15.63 3.33
CA SER A 87 -14.45 -16.18 4.60
C SER A 87 -13.42 -16.13 5.73
N ALA A 88 -12.14 -16.38 5.42
CA ALA A 88 -11.06 -16.29 6.40
C ALA A 88 -10.90 -14.84 6.87
N LEU A 89 -10.84 -13.90 5.94
CA LEU A 89 -10.66 -12.47 6.25
C LEU A 89 -11.87 -11.89 6.99
N ALA A 90 -13.09 -12.28 6.62
CA ALA A 90 -14.30 -11.86 7.32
C ALA A 90 -14.30 -12.34 8.79
N THR A 91 -13.88 -13.59 9.01
CA THR A 91 -13.76 -14.15 10.36
C THR A 91 -12.73 -13.38 11.20
N MET A 92 -11.60 -13.00 10.60
CA MET A 92 -10.53 -12.32 11.31
C MET A 92 -10.82 -10.85 11.63
N THR A 93 -11.54 -10.17 10.76
CA THR A 93 -11.88 -8.75 10.95
C THR A 93 -13.20 -8.56 11.70
N GLY A 94 -14.05 -9.59 11.76
CA GLY A 94 -15.42 -9.46 12.26
C GLY A 94 -16.31 -8.59 11.36
N THR A 95 -15.85 -8.26 10.15
CA THR A 95 -16.61 -7.49 9.17
C THR A 95 -16.71 -8.25 7.86
N PRO A 96 -17.80 -8.12 7.10
CA PRO A 96 -17.90 -8.77 5.81
C PRO A 96 -16.88 -8.24 4.80
N VAL A 97 -16.35 -9.11 3.95
CA VAL A 97 -15.40 -8.74 2.88
C VAL A 97 -16.17 -8.14 1.71
N VAL A 98 -15.71 -7.00 1.25
CA VAL A 98 -16.29 -6.30 0.09
C VAL A 98 -15.71 -6.88 -1.19
N SER A 99 -16.57 -7.28 -2.12
CA SER A 99 -16.14 -7.68 -3.47
C SER A 99 -15.86 -6.44 -4.33
N ASN A 100 -14.92 -6.54 -5.27
CA ASN A 100 -14.62 -5.46 -6.21
C ASN A 100 -15.63 -5.40 -7.38
N THR A 101 -16.92 -5.60 -7.09
CA THR A 101 -17.99 -5.65 -8.09
C THR A 101 -19.05 -4.60 -7.82
N TRP A 102 -19.80 -4.25 -8.87
CA TRP A 102 -20.93 -3.33 -8.79
C TRP A 102 -22.19 -4.00 -8.24
N GLU A 103 -22.19 -5.32 -8.21
CA GLU A 103 -23.32 -6.12 -7.80
C GLU A 103 -23.39 -6.16 -6.28
N THR A 104 -24.60 -6.05 -5.76
CA THR A 104 -24.87 -6.08 -4.32
C THR A 104 -25.72 -7.31 -4.07
N ALA A 105 -25.53 -7.98 -2.93
CA ALA A 105 -26.34 -9.13 -2.55
C ALA A 105 -27.85 -8.80 -2.50
N SER A 106 -28.21 -7.52 -2.34
CA SER A 106 -29.59 -7.04 -2.32
C SER A 106 -30.20 -6.73 -3.69
N GLY A 107 -29.41 -6.79 -4.77
CA GLY A 107 -29.83 -6.42 -6.13
C GLY A 107 -30.08 -4.92 -6.35
N ARG A 108 -30.00 -4.09 -5.30
CA ARG A 108 -30.04 -2.62 -5.42
C ARG A 108 -28.64 -2.10 -5.70
N ARG A 109 -28.46 -1.23 -6.71
CA ARG A 109 -27.18 -0.53 -6.95
C ARG A 109 -26.89 0.42 -5.79
N GLU A 110 -26.18 -0.05 -4.77
CA GLU A 110 -25.63 0.83 -3.73
C GLU A 110 -24.36 1.51 -4.26
N PRO A 111 -24.12 2.79 -3.90
CA PRO A 111 -22.97 3.52 -4.41
C PRO A 111 -21.72 3.17 -3.60
N VAL A 112 -21.26 1.92 -3.72
CA VAL A 112 -20.17 1.32 -2.94
C VAL A 112 -18.92 2.18 -2.87
N HIS A 113 -18.45 2.67 -4.03
CA HIS A 113 -17.27 3.52 -4.09
C HIS A 113 -17.45 4.81 -3.28
N THR A 114 -18.65 5.41 -3.26
CA THR A 114 -18.91 6.62 -2.46
C THR A 114 -18.93 6.33 -0.97
N ARG A 115 -19.50 5.17 -0.57
CA ARG A 115 -19.50 4.73 0.84
C ARG A 115 -18.08 4.45 1.31
N ILE A 116 -17.29 3.71 0.52
CA ILE A 116 -15.88 3.48 0.83
C ILE A 116 -15.10 4.80 0.90
N ALA A 117 -15.34 5.74 -0.01
CA ALA A 117 -14.64 7.00 -0.02
C ALA A 117 -14.97 7.92 1.17
N ALA A 118 -16.18 7.81 1.73
CA ALA A 118 -16.71 8.70 2.77
C ALA A 118 -16.69 8.11 4.19
N ASP A 119 -16.89 6.80 4.34
CA ASP A 119 -17.15 6.16 5.65
C ASP A 119 -15.86 5.73 6.39
N TYR A 120 -14.69 5.84 5.74
CA TYR A 120 -13.42 5.36 6.26
C TYR A 120 -12.42 6.50 6.47
N ASP A 121 -11.67 6.40 7.57
CA ASP A 121 -10.62 7.37 7.95
C ASP A 121 -9.37 7.27 7.06
N GLY A 122 -9.26 6.18 6.29
CA GLY A 122 -8.23 5.99 5.27
C GLY A 122 -8.39 4.69 4.49
N ILE A 123 -7.74 4.65 3.32
CA ILE A 123 -7.68 3.47 2.46
C ILE A 123 -6.24 2.95 2.47
N ILE A 124 -6.05 1.66 2.71
CA ILE A 124 -4.76 0.99 2.65
C ILE A 124 -4.78 -0.05 1.52
N VAL A 125 -4.01 0.17 0.46
CA VAL A 125 -3.83 -0.82 -0.61
C VAL A 125 -2.63 -1.70 -0.27
N PHE A 126 -2.91 -2.88 0.29
CA PHE A 126 -1.91 -3.79 0.84
C PHE A 126 -2.26 -5.25 0.57
N PRO A 127 -1.45 -5.97 -0.24
CA PRO A 127 -0.42 -5.46 -1.15
C PRO A 127 -1.03 -4.78 -2.39
N ALA A 128 -0.29 -3.89 -3.04
CA ALA A 128 -0.67 -3.21 -4.28
C ALA A 128 0.05 -3.83 -5.50
N SER A 129 -0.72 -4.47 -6.38
CA SER A 129 -0.23 -5.09 -7.62
C SER A 129 0.02 -4.04 -8.69
N VAL A 130 0.87 -4.38 -9.66
CA VAL A 130 1.16 -3.54 -10.83
C VAL A 130 -0.11 -3.14 -11.58
N ALA A 131 -1.05 -4.06 -11.72
CA ALA A 131 -2.33 -3.80 -12.38
C ALA A 131 -3.14 -2.73 -11.63
N PHE A 132 -3.21 -2.82 -10.30
CA PHE A 132 -3.89 -1.82 -9.49
C PHE A 132 -3.17 -0.47 -9.55
N LEU A 133 -1.84 -0.45 -9.38
CA LEU A 133 -1.03 0.78 -9.45
C LEU A 133 -1.22 1.51 -10.79
N SER A 134 -1.15 0.77 -11.90
CA SER A 134 -1.28 1.32 -13.25
C SER A 134 -2.71 1.80 -13.54
N GLY A 135 -3.72 1.05 -13.06
CA GLY A 135 -5.13 1.45 -13.16
C GLY A 135 -5.44 2.72 -12.36
N LEU A 136 -4.87 2.84 -11.16
CA LEU A 136 -5.02 4.03 -10.33
C LEU A 136 -4.31 5.24 -10.93
N ALA A 137 -3.05 5.08 -11.37
CA ALA A 137 -2.24 6.16 -11.94
C ALA A 137 -2.75 6.67 -13.29
N SER A 138 -3.51 5.86 -14.03
CA SER A 138 -4.17 6.28 -15.27
C SER A 138 -5.53 6.95 -15.04
N GLY A 139 -6.07 6.88 -13.82
CA GLY A 139 -7.41 7.39 -13.52
C GLY A 139 -8.53 6.59 -14.18
N ALA A 140 -8.30 5.31 -14.51
CA ALA A 140 -9.22 4.51 -15.32
C ALA A 140 -10.60 4.31 -14.64
N GLY A 141 -10.65 4.28 -13.31
CA GLY A 141 -11.91 4.23 -12.56
C GLY A 141 -12.79 3.02 -12.87
N THR A 142 -12.20 1.89 -13.28
CA THR A 142 -12.93 0.74 -13.85
C THR A 142 -13.64 -0.13 -12.81
N SER A 143 -13.38 0.09 -11.52
CA SER A 143 -13.96 -0.69 -10.42
C SER A 143 -14.30 0.20 -9.22
N PRO A 144 -15.16 -0.28 -8.30
CA PRO A 144 -15.51 0.47 -7.10
C PRO A 144 -14.30 0.85 -6.25
N PHE A 145 -13.27 0.00 -6.17
CA PHE A 145 -12.08 0.29 -5.38
C PHE A 145 -11.21 1.39 -6.01
N PHE A 146 -11.09 1.41 -7.35
CA PHE A 146 -10.42 2.52 -8.02
C PHE A 146 -11.15 3.84 -7.77
N LEU A 147 -12.47 3.86 -7.94
CA LEU A 147 -13.26 5.07 -7.75
C LEU A 147 -13.26 5.54 -6.29
N ALA A 148 -13.24 4.61 -5.34
CA ALA A 148 -13.09 4.95 -3.92
C ALA A 148 -11.73 5.60 -3.63
N ALA A 149 -10.64 5.02 -4.13
CA ALA A 149 -9.29 5.57 -3.96
C ALA A 149 -9.10 6.91 -4.68
N LEU A 150 -9.73 7.11 -5.84
CA LEU A 150 -9.71 8.38 -6.58
C LEU A 150 -10.60 9.45 -5.94
N GLY A 151 -11.71 9.05 -5.31
CA GLY A 151 -12.73 9.97 -4.81
C GLY A 151 -12.63 10.31 -3.32
N THR A 152 -11.77 9.63 -2.56
CA THR A 152 -11.62 9.90 -1.12
C THR A 152 -10.74 11.12 -0.85
N ALA A 153 -11.12 11.89 0.17
CA ALA A 153 -10.29 12.94 0.74
C ALA A 153 -9.35 12.41 1.85
N ALA A 154 -9.61 11.19 2.34
CA ALA A 154 -8.80 10.55 3.36
C ALA A 154 -7.42 10.12 2.80
N PRO A 155 -6.43 9.84 3.66
CA PRO A 155 -5.15 9.28 3.23
C PRO A 155 -5.33 7.94 2.51
N VAL A 156 -4.64 7.79 1.37
CA VAL A 156 -4.54 6.53 0.63
C VAL A 156 -3.10 6.02 0.73
N VAL A 157 -2.88 5.01 1.56
CA VAL A 157 -1.58 4.38 1.74
C VAL A 157 -1.44 3.21 0.77
N ILE A 158 -0.38 3.18 -0.02
CA ILE A 158 -0.17 2.21 -1.10
C ILE A 158 1.12 1.46 -0.84
N ALA A 159 1.06 0.13 -0.76
CA ALA A 159 2.21 -0.74 -0.54
C ALA A 159 2.50 -1.57 -1.80
N PRO A 160 3.34 -1.08 -2.74
CA PRO A 160 3.65 -1.78 -3.98
C PRO A 160 4.29 -3.15 -3.74
N SER A 161 4.04 -4.07 -4.66
CA SER A 161 4.67 -5.39 -4.68
C SER A 161 4.90 -5.81 -6.13
N PHE A 162 6.15 -6.13 -6.46
CA PHE A 162 6.56 -6.40 -7.83
C PHE A 162 7.08 -7.83 -7.99
N PRO A 163 6.75 -8.51 -9.10
CA PRO A 163 7.51 -9.69 -9.51
C PRO A 163 8.89 -9.28 -10.06
N PRO A 164 9.85 -10.22 -10.18
CA PRO A 164 11.18 -9.94 -10.70
C PRO A 164 11.18 -9.20 -12.03
N GLY A 165 12.06 -8.20 -12.17
CA GLY A 165 12.26 -7.44 -13.40
C GLY A 165 11.24 -6.32 -13.66
N VAL A 166 10.16 -6.22 -12.87
CA VAL A 166 9.14 -5.20 -13.09
C VAL A 166 9.52 -3.84 -12.50
N ALA A 167 10.14 -3.82 -11.32
CA ALA A 167 10.55 -2.58 -10.65
C ALA A 167 11.51 -1.72 -11.50
N GLN A 168 12.33 -2.36 -12.33
CA GLN A 168 13.30 -1.67 -13.20
C GLN A 168 12.67 -1.11 -14.48
N ASN A 169 11.38 -1.37 -14.74
CA ASN A 169 10.72 -0.90 -15.95
C ASN A 169 10.41 0.61 -15.84
N PRO A 170 10.82 1.45 -16.82
CA PRO A 170 10.58 2.89 -16.77
C PRO A 170 9.08 3.26 -16.71
N ILE A 171 8.19 2.43 -17.27
CA ILE A 171 6.74 2.65 -17.16
C ILE A 171 6.29 2.56 -15.70
N ILE A 172 6.87 1.65 -14.92
CA ILE A 172 6.53 1.49 -13.50
C ILE A 172 7.08 2.66 -12.69
N ALA A 173 8.29 3.13 -13.01
CA ALA A 173 8.83 4.34 -12.40
C ALA A 173 7.91 5.55 -12.64
N ASP A 174 7.41 5.74 -13.87
CA ASP A 174 6.45 6.81 -14.19
C ASP A 174 5.11 6.65 -13.44
N VAL A 175 4.60 5.42 -13.33
CA VAL A 175 3.38 5.12 -12.55
C VAL A 175 3.55 5.50 -11.08
N LEU A 176 4.66 5.10 -10.46
CA LEU A 176 4.95 5.42 -9.05
C LEU A 176 5.12 6.93 -8.85
N ALA A 177 5.83 7.61 -9.76
CA ALA A 177 6.02 9.07 -9.70
C ALA A 177 4.68 9.83 -9.79
N ARG A 178 3.75 9.39 -10.66
CA ARG A 178 2.42 10.00 -10.77
C ARG A 178 1.62 9.83 -9.48
N LEU A 179 1.62 8.63 -8.90
CA LEU A 179 0.90 8.37 -7.65
C LEU A 179 1.51 9.15 -6.49
N ALA A 180 2.84 9.25 -6.40
CA ALA A 180 3.53 10.03 -5.38
C ALA A 180 3.26 11.55 -5.49
N GLY A 181 2.87 12.03 -6.68
CA GLY A 181 2.49 13.42 -6.91
C GLY A 181 1.09 13.78 -6.40
N VAL A 182 0.27 12.80 -6.00
CA VAL A 182 -1.08 13.05 -5.48
C VAL A 182 -1.01 13.38 -3.99
N PRO A 183 -1.50 14.55 -3.52
CA PRO A 183 -1.24 15.04 -2.16
C PRO A 183 -1.63 14.10 -1.01
N ASN A 184 -2.72 13.36 -1.14
CA ASN A 184 -3.21 12.43 -0.11
C ASN A 184 -2.78 10.97 -0.35
N TYR A 185 -1.91 10.70 -1.33
CA TYR A 185 -1.38 9.36 -1.59
C TYR A 185 -0.02 9.20 -0.92
N HIS A 186 0.15 8.08 -0.24
CA HIS A 186 1.36 7.77 0.51
C HIS A 186 1.91 6.42 0.05
N LEU A 187 2.95 6.46 -0.78
CA LEU A 187 3.62 5.25 -1.25
C LEU A 187 4.62 4.77 -0.22
N ILE A 188 4.57 3.48 0.08
CA ILE A 188 5.55 2.80 0.92
C ILE A 188 6.58 2.16 0.01
N GLU A 189 7.86 2.34 0.32
CA GLU A 189 8.93 1.68 -0.42
C GLU A 189 8.87 0.16 -0.24
N PRO A 190 8.92 -0.63 -1.32
CA PRO A 190 9.05 -2.08 -1.23
C PRO A 190 10.32 -2.52 -0.51
N GLN A 191 10.29 -3.72 0.06
CA GLN A 191 11.49 -4.34 0.62
C GLN A 191 12.14 -5.29 -0.38
N LYS A 192 13.46 -5.43 -0.30
CA LYS A 192 14.15 -6.49 -1.04
C LYS A 192 13.74 -7.85 -0.47
N GLY A 193 13.39 -8.76 -1.36
CA GLY A 193 13.04 -10.13 -1.05
C GLY A 193 13.46 -11.08 -2.17
N THR A 194 12.98 -12.32 -2.09
CA THR A 194 13.31 -13.38 -3.05
C THR A 194 12.03 -13.89 -3.69
N SER A 195 12.04 -13.96 -5.03
CA SER A 195 10.95 -14.57 -5.79
C SER A 195 10.82 -16.04 -5.48
N ARG A 196 9.58 -16.48 -5.20
CA ARG A 196 9.30 -17.91 -4.90
C ARG A 196 9.37 -18.80 -6.13
N SER A 197 9.14 -18.28 -7.32
CA SER A 197 9.15 -19.08 -8.57
C SER A 197 10.54 -19.17 -9.20
N THR A 198 11.36 -18.12 -9.07
CA THR A 198 12.65 -18.02 -9.77
C THR A 198 13.87 -17.99 -8.86
N GLY A 199 13.69 -17.73 -7.56
CA GLY A 199 14.81 -17.53 -6.62
C GLY A 199 15.59 -16.21 -6.82
N ALA A 200 15.21 -15.39 -7.80
CA ALA A 200 15.84 -14.10 -8.05
C ALA A 200 15.46 -13.06 -6.99
N GLU A 201 16.32 -12.05 -6.81
CA GLU A 201 15.97 -10.86 -6.02
C GLU A 201 14.75 -10.15 -6.62
N THR A 202 13.90 -9.64 -5.74
CA THR A 202 12.68 -8.93 -6.12
C THR A 202 12.27 -7.94 -5.04
N GLU A 203 11.28 -7.11 -5.36
CA GLU A 203 10.74 -6.10 -4.45
C GLU A 203 9.38 -6.58 -3.92
N VAL A 204 9.40 -7.03 -2.67
CA VAL A 204 8.20 -7.53 -1.97
C VAL A 204 7.54 -6.40 -1.20
N THR A 205 6.26 -6.60 -0.90
CA THR A 205 5.48 -5.67 -0.07
C THR A 205 6.21 -5.38 1.24
N ALA A 206 6.30 -4.10 1.61
CA ALA A 206 6.71 -3.71 2.95
C ALA A 206 5.81 -4.36 4.01
N PRO A 207 6.26 -4.51 5.25
CA PRO A 207 5.43 -4.94 6.37
C PRO A 207 4.22 -4.04 6.62
N LEU A 208 3.13 -4.62 7.15
CA LEU A 208 1.92 -3.85 7.42
C LEU A 208 2.14 -2.73 8.46
N TRP A 209 3.08 -2.89 9.39
CA TRP A 209 3.38 -1.83 10.36
C TRP A 209 3.88 -0.54 9.73
N ASP A 210 4.60 -0.60 8.59
CA ASP A 210 5.05 0.58 7.88
C ASP A 210 3.86 1.30 7.23
N ALA A 211 2.86 0.55 6.76
CA ALA A 211 1.61 1.11 6.24
C ALA A 211 0.78 1.79 7.32
N ILE A 212 0.69 1.16 8.50
CA ILE A 212 -0.03 1.72 9.63
C ILE A 212 0.68 2.95 10.20
N ALA A 213 2.00 2.94 10.30
CA ALA A 213 2.77 4.12 10.71
C ALA A 213 2.59 5.27 9.73
N THR A 214 2.59 4.97 8.42
CA THR A 214 2.39 5.97 7.37
C THR A 214 0.97 6.54 7.40
N PHE A 215 -0.04 5.67 7.58
CA PHE A 215 -1.41 6.10 7.82
C PHE A 215 -1.48 7.02 9.04
N GLU A 216 -1.02 6.57 10.21
CA GLU A 216 -1.09 7.36 11.46
C GLU A 216 -0.36 8.70 11.38
N ALA A 217 0.72 8.80 10.61
CA ALA A 217 1.43 10.06 10.38
C ALA A 217 0.70 11.00 9.40
N ALA A 218 -0.06 10.43 8.45
CA ALA A 218 -0.84 11.19 7.48
C ALA A 218 -2.19 11.66 8.04
N THR A 219 -2.77 10.91 8.97
CA THR A 219 -4.06 11.24 9.56
C THR A 219 -3.86 12.16 10.75
N THR A 220 -4.23 13.45 10.62
CA THR A 220 -4.37 14.37 11.75
C THR A 220 -5.61 14.03 12.57
N VAL A 221 -5.64 12.85 13.21
CA VAL A 221 -6.80 12.42 14.01
C VAL A 221 -6.71 13.06 15.39
N ALA A 222 -7.68 13.94 15.68
CA ALA A 222 -7.95 14.40 17.03
C ALA A 222 -8.39 13.21 17.92
N PRO A 223 -8.05 13.19 19.21
CA PRO A 223 -8.41 12.08 20.08
C PRO A 223 -9.94 12.02 20.22
N ASP A 224 -10.48 10.81 20.06
CA ASP A 224 -11.83 10.40 20.40
C ASP A 224 -12.97 11.15 19.67
N THR A 225 -13.22 10.76 18.42
CA THR A 225 -14.62 10.66 17.97
C THR A 225 -15.02 9.20 18.09
N GLU A 226 -15.91 8.90 19.01
CA GLU A 226 -16.61 7.63 19.05
C GLU A 226 -17.34 7.45 17.72
N THR A 227 -16.73 6.76 16.74
CA THR A 227 -17.38 6.44 15.46
C THR A 227 -18.40 5.33 15.73
N ALA A 228 -19.51 5.75 16.33
CA ALA A 228 -20.74 5.03 16.48
C ALA A 228 -21.46 5.01 15.13
N THR A 229 -21.08 4.08 14.26
CA THR A 229 -22.08 3.28 13.54
C THR A 229 -21.42 1.99 13.11
N ALA A 230 -22.09 0.86 13.33
CA ALA A 230 -21.82 -0.33 12.54
C ALA A 230 -22.21 0.03 11.10
N THR A 231 -21.22 0.38 10.28
CA THR A 231 -21.45 0.66 8.86
C THR A 231 -22.07 -0.60 8.27
N ALA A 232 -23.30 -0.50 7.75
CA ALA A 232 -23.99 -1.61 7.12
C ALA A 232 -23.06 -2.25 6.07
N PRO A 233 -23.06 -3.59 5.91
CA PRO A 233 -22.12 -4.27 5.02
C PRO A 233 -22.15 -3.63 3.63
N VAL A 234 -20.97 -3.23 3.16
CA VAL A 234 -20.81 -2.69 1.82
C VAL A 234 -20.78 -3.89 0.87
N ASN A 235 -21.87 -4.14 0.14
CA ASN A 235 -21.99 -5.19 -0.89
C ASN A 235 -21.50 -6.61 -0.53
N ALA A 236 -21.50 -6.97 0.75
CA ALA A 236 -21.06 -8.29 1.18
C ALA A 236 -22.18 -9.35 1.19
#